data_AF-G9ZJ12-F1
#
_entry.id   AF-G9ZJ12-F1
#
_cell.length_a   1.000
_cell.length_b   1.000
_cell.length_c   1.000
_cell.angle_alpha   90.00
_cell.angle_beta   90.00
_cell.angle_gamma   90.00
#
_symmetry.space_group_name_H-M   'P 1'
#
loop_
_entity.id
_entity.type
_entity.pdbx_description
1 polymer ?
#
loop_
_entity_poly.entity_id
_entity_poly.type
_entity_poly.pdbx_seq_one_letter_code
_entity_poly.pdbx_strand_id
1 'polypeptide(L)'
;MTLVQIKDGWRLQLRSDYFEAIAAFAEAQPVRYSRAFWETLAYIAYHQPVTRAEIDAVRGVTTSSGIYRQLFDLEWIEVIGTKEVPGRPELLATTTQFLNDFSVASLDALPALPEEDGDPA
;
A
#
# COMPACT_ATOMS: atom_id res chain seq x y z
N MET A 1 -3.56 -18.51 18.22
CA MET A 1 -4.30 -17.53 17.40
C MET A 1 -4.51 -16.26 18.21
N THR A 2 -4.68 -15.12 17.56
CA THR A 2 -4.94 -13.81 18.16
C THR A 2 -6.09 -13.12 17.42
N LEU A 3 -6.85 -12.28 18.10
CA LEU A 3 -7.94 -11.51 17.49
C LEU A 3 -7.42 -10.10 17.17
N VAL A 4 -7.55 -9.68 15.92
CA VAL A 4 -7.04 -8.39 15.42
C VAL A 4 -8.18 -7.56 14.87
N GLN A 5 -8.22 -6.28 15.21
CA GLN A 5 -9.20 -5.34 14.67
C GLN A 5 -8.77 -4.92 13.26
N ILE A 6 -9.68 -5.01 12.31
CA ILE A 6 -9.53 -4.54 10.92
C ILE A 6 -10.55 -3.42 10.66
N LYS A 7 -10.45 -2.75 9.51
CA LYS A 7 -11.37 -1.66 9.15
C LYS A 7 -12.84 -2.09 9.20
N ASP A 8 -13.15 -3.30 8.70
CA ASP A 8 -14.51 -3.82 8.61
C ASP A 8 -14.93 -4.71 9.80
N GLY A 9 -14.13 -4.79 10.87
CA GLY A 9 -14.48 -5.59 12.05
C GLY A 9 -13.29 -6.28 12.73
N TRP A 10 -13.39 -7.58 12.95
CA TRP A 10 -12.37 -8.37 13.66
C TRP A 10 -12.00 -9.63 12.88
N ARG A 11 -10.72 -9.98 12.85
CA ARG A 11 -10.18 -11.16 12.18
C ARG A 11 -9.36 -12.00 13.16
N LEU A 12 -9.59 -13.32 13.13
CA LEU A 12 -8.73 -14.27 13.84
C LEU A 12 -7.47 -14.52 13.00
N GLN A 13 -6.30 -14.26 13.57
CA GLN A 13 -5.00 -14.45 12.91
C GLN A 13 -4.15 -15.48 13.65
N LEU A 14 -3.25 -16.12 12.91
CA LEU A 14 -2.23 -16.97 13.50
C LEU A 14 -1.25 -16.10 14.30
N ARG A 15 -0.74 -16.60 15.44
CA ARG A 15 0.39 -15.93 16.10
C ARG A 15 1.64 -16.12 15.25
N SER A 16 2.47 -15.09 15.13
CA SER A 16 3.72 -15.10 14.36
C SER A 16 4.61 -16.31 14.67
N ASP A 17 4.61 -16.76 15.92
CA ASP A 17 5.39 -17.90 16.43
C ASP A 17 5.10 -19.23 15.70
N TYR A 18 3.94 -19.35 15.05
CA TYR A 18 3.53 -20.55 14.30
C TYR A 18 3.69 -20.40 12.78
N PHE A 19 4.14 -19.25 12.28
CA PHE A 19 4.19 -18.99 10.84
C PHE A 19 5.08 -19.99 10.11
N GLU A 20 6.31 -20.22 10.60
CA GLU A 20 7.25 -21.15 9.97
C GLU A 20 6.70 -22.59 9.92
N ALA A 21 6.09 -23.03 11.02
CA ALA A 21 5.50 -24.36 11.13
C ALA A 21 4.35 -24.56 10.13
N ILE A 22 3.56 -23.52 9.85
CA ILE A 22 2.43 -23.60 8.90
C ILE A 22 2.88 -23.35 7.46
N ALA A 23 3.83 -22.44 7.23
CA ALA A 23 4.35 -22.12 5.91
C ALA A 23 4.97 -23.35 5.22
N ALA A 24 5.53 -24.29 5.99
CA ALA A 24 6.04 -25.57 5.47
C ALA A 24 4.95 -26.43 4.78
N PHE A 25 3.67 -26.20 5.07
CA PHE A 25 2.54 -26.91 4.47
C PHE A 25 1.85 -26.11 3.35
N ALA A 26 2.32 -24.90 3.05
CA ALA A 26 1.73 -24.09 1.98
C ALA A 26 2.20 -24.59 0.61
N GLU A 27 1.25 -24.99 -0.25
CA GLU A 27 1.55 -25.44 -1.62
C GLU A 27 1.98 -24.30 -2.56
N ALA A 28 1.57 -23.07 -2.25
CA ALA A 28 1.87 -21.89 -3.06
C ALA A 28 3.02 -21.06 -2.46
N GLN A 29 4.00 -20.73 -3.31
CA GLN A 29 5.03 -19.73 -2.97
C GLN A 29 4.37 -18.36 -2.76
N PRO A 30 4.72 -17.62 -1.69
CA PRO A 30 4.20 -16.28 -1.48
C PRO A 30 4.63 -15.36 -2.62
N VAL A 31 3.69 -14.54 -3.10
CA VAL A 31 3.96 -13.55 -4.14
C VAL A 31 5.01 -12.58 -3.65
N ARG A 32 6.10 -12.43 -4.39
CA ARG A 32 7.15 -11.45 -4.09
C ARG A 32 6.93 -10.20 -4.92
N TYR A 33 6.72 -9.08 -4.24
CA TYR A 33 6.62 -7.77 -4.87
C TYR A 33 7.97 -7.06 -4.88
N SER A 34 8.20 -6.24 -5.90
CA SER A 34 9.43 -5.47 -6.03
C SER A 34 9.49 -4.32 -5.01
N ARG A 35 10.70 -3.79 -4.76
CA ARG A 35 10.86 -2.58 -3.96
C ARG A 35 10.08 -1.39 -4.54
N ALA A 36 10.13 -1.22 -5.87
CA ALA A 36 9.41 -0.16 -6.57
C ALA A 36 7.89 -0.22 -6.36
N PHE A 37 7.33 -1.44 -6.29
CA PHE A 37 5.91 -1.65 -5.97
C PHE A 37 5.58 -1.13 -4.57
N TRP A 38 6.39 -1.49 -3.58
CA TRP A 38 6.20 -1.06 -2.19
C TRP A 38 6.39 0.44 -2.00
N GLU A 39 7.39 1.04 -2.63
CA GLU A 39 7.60 2.50 -2.64
C GLU A 39 6.39 3.24 -3.22
N THR A 40 5.83 2.72 -4.31
CA THR A 40 4.66 3.31 -4.97
C THR A 40 3.43 3.26 -4.06
N LEU A 41 3.14 2.08 -3.47
CA LEU A 41 2.01 1.93 -2.56
C LEU A 41 2.16 2.79 -1.31
N ALA A 42 3.36 2.80 -0.70
CA ALA A 42 3.63 3.61 0.47
C ALA A 42 3.38 5.10 0.18
N TYR A 43 3.91 5.62 -0.92
CA TYR A 43 3.69 7.01 -1.29
C TYR A 43 2.20 7.34 -1.44
N ILE A 44 1.42 6.46 -2.10
CA ILE A 44 -0.05 6.65 -2.20
C ILE A 44 -0.68 6.67 -0.81
N ALA A 45 -0.37 5.70 0.07
CA ALA A 45 -0.98 5.58 1.39
C ALA A 45 -0.74 6.81 2.28
N TYR A 46 0.47 7.40 2.24
CA TYR A 46 0.82 8.54 3.10
C TYR A 46 0.48 9.91 2.48
N HIS A 47 0.34 10.02 1.16
CA HIS A 47 0.14 11.30 0.49
C HIS A 47 -1.19 11.46 -0.25
N GLN A 48 -2.04 10.43 -0.25
CA GLN A 48 -3.32 10.47 -0.96
C GLN A 48 -4.17 11.71 -0.59
N PRO A 49 -4.91 12.27 -1.56
CA PRO A 49 -5.00 11.82 -2.95
C PRO A 49 -3.83 12.30 -3.83
N VAL A 50 -3.26 11.39 -4.64
CA VAL A 50 -2.10 11.68 -5.50
C VAL A 50 -2.32 11.27 -6.96
N THR A 51 -1.64 11.95 -7.87
CA THR A 51 -1.60 11.62 -9.30
C THR A 51 -0.40 10.75 -9.63
N ARG A 52 -0.46 10.00 -10.73
CA ARG A 52 0.69 9.21 -11.24
C ARG A 52 1.91 10.08 -11.52
N ALA A 53 1.70 11.32 -11.95
CA ALA A 53 2.79 12.27 -12.20
C ALA A 53 3.50 12.70 -10.90
N GLU A 54 2.77 12.90 -9.81
CA GLU A 54 3.36 13.23 -8.50
C GLU A 54 4.16 12.04 -7.94
N ILE A 55 3.65 10.81 -8.12
CA ILE A 55 4.38 9.59 -7.75
C ILE A 55 5.70 9.50 -8.50
N ASP A 56 5.66 9.64 -9.83
CA ASP A 56 6.85 9.53 -10.68
C ASP A 56 7.86 10.64 -10.39
N ALA A 57 7.39 11.85 -10.07
CA ALA A 57 8.25 12.97 -9.72
C ALA A 57 9.07 12.70 -8.44
N VAL A 58 8.43 12.16 -7.39
CA VAL A 58 9.13 11.82 -6.13
C VAL A 58 10.06 10.62 -6.30
N ARG A 59 9.67 9.64 -7.13
CA ARG A 59 10.52 8.47 -7.40
C ARG A 59 11.69 8.77 -8.34
N GLY A 60 11.67 9.92 -9.04
CA GLY A 60 12.67 10.31 -10.03
C GLY A 60 12.70 9.44 -11.30
N VAL A 61 11.77 8.49 -11.42
CA VAL A 61 11.63 7.58 -12.56
C VAL A 61 10.17 7.26 -12.81
N THR A 62 9.81 7.01 -14.08
CA THR A 62 8.47 6.56 -14.44
C THR A 62 8.17 5.20 -13.83
N THR A 63 7.09 5.13 -13.06
CA THR A 63 6.60 3.89 -12.46
C THR A 63 5.96 3.02 -13.54
N SER A 64 6.32 1.73 -13.55
CA SER A 64 5.79 0.79 -14.53
C SER A 64 4.27 0.67 -14.46
N SER A 65 3.60 0.68 -15.61
CA SER A 65 2.15 0.44 -15.70
C SER A 65 1.73 -0.92 -15.10
N GLY A 66 2.63 -1.90 -15.08
CA GLY A 66 2.42 -3.19 -14.43
C GLY A 66 2.27 -3.09 -12.90
N ILE A 67 2.97 -2.15 -12.26
CA ILE A 67 2.85 -1.92 -10.80
C ILE A 67 1.45 -1.38 -10.50
N TYR A 68 1.01 -0.35 -11.23
CA TYR A 68 -0.34 0.18 -11.05
C TYR A 68 -1.41 -0.88 -11.29
N ARG A 69 -1.27 -1.68 -12.36
CA ARG A 69 -2.19 -2.80 -12.63
C ARG A 69 -2.25 -3.77 -11.45
N GLN A 70 -1.11 -4.20 -10.93
CA GLN A 70 -1.07 -5.09 -9.76
C GLN A 70 -1.75 -4.48 -8.53
N LEU A 71 -1.55 -3.18 -8.26
CA LEU A 71 -2.17 -2.50 -7.13
C LEU A 71 -3.70 -2.42 -7.28
N PHE A 72 -4.19 -2.20 -8.51
CA PHE A 72 -5.63 -2.25 -8.81
C PHE A 72 -6.19 -3.68 -8.73
N ASP A 73 -5.47 -4.68 -9.25
CA ASP A 73 -5.89 -6.09 -9.22
C ASP A 73 -5.97 -6.65 -7.79
N LEU A 74 -5.14 -6.14 -6.88
CA LEU A 74 -5.20 -6.42 -5.43
C LEU A 74 -6.29 -5.60 -4.71
N GLU A 75 -6.97 -4.71 -5.43
CA GLU A 75 -7.93 -3.75 -4.88
C GLU A 75 -7.33 -2.86 -3.78
N TRP A 76 -6.01 -2.66 -3.77
CA TRP A 76 -5.36 -1.84 -2.73
C TRP A 76 -5.43 -0.34 -3.02
N ILE A 77 -5.62 0.03 -4.28
CA ILE A 77 -5.82 1.42 -4.69
C ILE A 77 -7.05 1.56 -5.58
N GLU A 78 -7.61 2.77 -5.62
CA GLU A 78 -8.72 3.15 -6.49
C GLU A 78 -8.54 4.57 -7.03
N VAL A 79 -9.31 4.91 -8.06
CA VAL A 79 -9.41 6.29 -8.57
C VAL A 79 -10.58 6.98 -7.87
N ILE A 80 -10.30 8.01 -7.08
CA ILE A 80 -11.34 8.74 -6.32
C ILE A 80 -11.80 10.02 -7.03
N GLY A 81 -11.22 10.36 -8.18
CA GLY A 81 -11.57 11.55 -8.93
C GLY A 81 -10.49 11.96 -9.93
N THR A 82 -10.54 13.23 -10.34
CA THR A 82 -9.53 13.84 -11.21
C THR A 82 -9.14 15.20 -10.68
N LYS A 83 -7.87 15.60 -10.87
CA LYS A 83 -7.37 16.91 -10.44
C LYS A 83 -7.81 17.99 -11.42
N GLU A 84 -8.28 19.14 -10.91
CA GLU A 84 -8.75 20.28 -11.74
C GLU A 84 -7.60 21.11 -12.34
N VAL A 85 -6.74 20.44 -13.10
CA VAL A 85 -5.60 21.04 -13.83
C VAL A 85 -5.63 20.59 -15.30
N PRO A 86 -4.90 21.25 -16.21
CA PRO A 86 -4.80 20.81 -17.59
C PRO A 86 -4.40 19.33 -17.69
N GLY A 87 -5.12 18.56 -18.53
CA GLY A 87 -4.93 17.11 -18.65
C GLY A 87 -5.76 16.26 -17.68
N ARG A 88 -6.39 16.87 -16.66
CA ARG A 88 -7.28 16.21 -15.68
C ARG A 88 -6.81 14.82 -15.22
N PRO A 89 -5.59 14.72 -14.66
CA PRO A 89 -5.04 13.44 -14.23
C PRO A 89 -5.88 12.80 -13.12
N GLU A 90 -5.96 11.47 -13.14
CA GLU A 90 -6.61 10.66 -12.10
C GLU A 90 -5.97 10.89 -10.73
N LEU A 91 -6.82 10.96 -9.69
CA LEU A 91 -6.43 10.98 -8.29
C LEU A 91 -6.57 9.58 -7.70
N LEU A 92 -5.46 9.04 -7.21
CA LEU A 92 -5.35 7.73 -6.60
C LEU A 92 -5.41 7.83 -5.07
N ALA A 93 -6.06 6.86 -4.45
CA ALA A 93 -6.07 6.63 -3.01
C ALA A 93 -6.13 5.14 -2.69
N THR A 94 -5.83 4.79 -1.45
CA THR A 94 -5.98 3.44 -0.89
C THR A 94 -7.43 3.15 -0.54
N THR A 95 -7.78 1.87 -0.58
CA THR A 95 -9.14 1.38 -0.34
C THR A 95 -9.33 0.83 1.08
N THR A 96 -10.56 0.46 1.41
CA THR A 96 -10.85 -0.38 2.59
C THR A 96 -10.16 -1.75 2.54
N GLN A 97 -10.04 -2.35 1.34
CA GLN A 97 -9.37 -3.65 1.16
C GLN A 97 -7.89 -3.57 1.53
N PHE A 98 -7.20 -2.47 1.17
CA PHE A 98 -5.85 -2.19 1.67
C PHE A 98 -5.82 -2.20 3.21
N LEU A 99 -6.70 -1.46 3.88
CA LEU A 99 -6.71 -1.42 5.36
C LEU A 99 -6.94 -2.81 5.98
N ASN A 100 -7.83 -3.61 5.39
CA ASN A 100 -8.11 -4.97 5.82
C ASN A 100 -6.93 -5.93 5.63
N ASP A 101 -6.21 -5.84 4.51
CA ASP A 101 -5.07 -6.71 4.22
C ASP A 101 -3.85 -6.35 5.06
N PHE A 102 -3.61 -5.06 5.29
CA PHE A 102 -2.56 -4.57 6.19
C PHE A 102 -2.96 -4.62 7.66
N SER A 103 -4.18 -5.07 7.98
CA SER A 103 -4.69 -5.22 9.34
C SER A 103 -4.60 -3.92 10.17
N VAL A 104 -4.93 -2.80 9.53
CA VAL A 104 -4.97 -1.47 10.16
C VAL A 104 -6.42 -0.95 10.18
N ALA A 105 -6.81 -0.26 11.25
CA ALA A 105 -8.19 0.21 11.43
C ALA A 105 -8.48 1.54 10.68
N SER A 106 -7.47 2.35 10.44
CA SER A 106 -7.52 3.58 9.65
C SER A 106 -6.12 3.94 9.15
N LEU A 107 -6.02 4.93 8.27
CA LEU A 107 -4.74 5.47 7.80
C LEU A 107 -3.93 6.12 8.92
N ASP A 108 -4.60 6.67 9.95
CA ASP A 108 -3.93 7.24 11.13
C ASP A 108 -3.21 6.19 11.98
N ALA A 109 -3.54 4.91 11.78
CA ALA A 109 -2.88 3.78 12.44
C ALA A 109 -1.63 3.30 11.66
N LEU A 110 -1.33 3.89 10.50
CA LEU A 110 -0.09 3.60 9.80
C LEU A 110 1.11 4.11 10.62
N PRO A 111 2.25 3.40 10.57
CA PRO A 111 3.48 3.87 11.22
C PRO A 111 3.85 5.28 10.73
N ALA A 112 4.39 6.11 11.63
CA ALA A 112 4.98 7.37 11.19
C ALA A 112 6.10 7.08 10.17
N LEU A 113 6.17 7.89 9.12
CA LEU A 113 7.33 7.88 8.24
C LEU A 113 8.59 8.17 9.07
N PRO A 114 9.71 7.49 8.81
CA PRO A 114 10.98 7.89 9.41
C PRO A 114 11.19 9.37 9.10
N GLU A 115 11.63 10.16 10.09
CA GLU A 115 12.09 11.52 9.82
C GLU A 115 13.15 11.42 8.72
N GLU A 116 12.93 12.11 7.61
CA GLU A 116 14.00 12.33 6.65
C GLU A 116 15.08 13.08 7.44
N ASP A 117 16.18 12.42 7.76
CA ASP A 117 17.38 13.07 8.29
C ASP A 117 17.76 14.16 7.27
N GLY A 118 17.27 15.37 7.52
CA GLY A 118 17.61 16.55 6.79
C GLY A 118 19.06 16.86 7.12
N ASP A 119 19.97 16.44 6.25
CA ASP A 119 21.29 17.05 6.18
C ASP A 119 21.28 18.09 5.06
N PRO A 120 21.15 19.40 5.38
CA PRO A 120 21.48 20.45 4.44
C PRO A 120 23.01 20.60 4.41
N ALA A 121 23.61 20.25 3.27
CA ALA A 121 24.94 20.75 2.88
C ALA A 121 24.81 21.68 1.67
#